data_AF-A0A4D4KID9-F1
#
_entry.id   AF-A0A4D4KID9-F1
#
_cell.length_a   1.000
_cell.length_b   1.000
_cell.length_c   1.000
_cell.angle_alpha   90.00
_cell.angle_beta   90.00
_cell.angle_gamma   90.00
#
_symmetry.space_group_name_H-M   'P 1'
#
loop_
_entity.id
_entity.type
_entity.pdbx_description
1 polymer ?
#
loop_
_entity_poly.entity_id
_entity_poly.type
_entity_poly.pdbx_seq_one_letter_code
_entity_poly.pdbx_strand_id
1 'polypeptide(L)'
;MTTATVTARPSAPVRHGPLPPGQEKREAPAIWWQTEEPREQVLERTLALPFTADSDANLRTRHRGLVKLLDWLEDQPGRTWQNRWGASGAEEAGREWTRLPMQWLAEHQRARKYDRADLCCGMIPLLGGQVVRPAYRWLLRQRPSQLLAHIRSVIDPDGFAALKDQYTATGHAGANDCNNALNRVTWIVASKGGTVHDVTIGDCIELQHAIGEHQTNGYHGKHLFYALLAGLGVFGPDAPARLKTVMLPGQLTPAALVDRQGITCTAIRDLLVDYLTERAVDVDYTTLEDMARTLAGLFWRDLEKHHPGIDSLRLDADTVTAWRERVRMVRDRHGTPIRPRVNAHTVFSWVRTFYQDLARWAADEPTRWGPWVAPCPVRDSDTDHSKNRARRKAAMDQRTRTLLPALPALVKAVEHQLKDAQTCLATGRETPAGAPFTTPSGENLLRRAGVSSRVYADDPATGRRRDLTVEEERAF
;
A
#
# COMPACT_ATOMS: atom_id res chain seq x y z
N MET A 1 -0.48 39.21 -18.41
CA MET A 1 -0.42 37.74 -18.54
C MET A 1 -0.50 37.16 -17.15
N THR A 2 -1.66 36.65 -16.79
CA THR A 2 -2.04 36.27 -15.44
C THR A 2 -1.59 34.84 -15.17
N THR A 3 -0.68 34.66 -14.21
CA THR A 3 -0.16 33.37 -13.78
C THR A 3 -1.27 32.58 -13.09
N ALA A 4 -1.76 31.53 -13.75
CA ALA A 4 -2.74 30.61 -13.18
C ALA A 4 -2.04 29.75 -12.11
N THR A 5 -2.37 30.00 -10.85
CA THR A 5 -2.05 29.13 -9.72
C THR A 5 -2.63 27.75 -10.00
N VAL A 6 -1.78 26.77 -10.28
CA VAL A 6 -2.18 25.36 -10.38
C VAL A 6 -2.50 24.89 -8.96
N THR A 7 -3.75 25.04 -8.55
CA THR A 7 -4.27 24.45 -7.32
C THR A 7 -4.26 22.93 -7.51
N ALA A 8 -3.44 22.24 -6.72
CA ALA A 8 -3.42 20.79 -6.68
C ALA A 8 -4.85 20.28 -6.40
N ARG A 9 -5.34 19.33 -7.22
CA ARG A 9 -6.60 18.64 -6.94
C ARG A 9 -6.55 18.10 -5.50
N PRO A 10 -7.55 18.35 -4.65
CA PRO A 10 -7.61 17.68 -3.35
C PRO A 10 -7.63 16.18 -3.58
N SER A 11 -6.70 15.45 -2.96
CA SER A 11 -6.74 13.99 -2.91
C SER A 11 -8.12 13.56 -2.40
N ALA A 12 -8.74 12.58 -3.03
CA ALA A 12 -10.04 12.07 -2.60
C ALA A 12 -9.99 11.73 -1.10
N PRO A 13 -11.06 12.03 -0.32
CA PRO A 13 -11.05 11.80 1.11
C PRO A 13 -10.70 10.33 1.38
N VAL A 14 -9.67 10.16 2.20
CA VAL A 14 -9.16 8.86 2.64
C VAL A 14 -10.25 8.17 3.47
N ARG A 15 -10.77 7.06 2.97
CA ARG A 15 -11.96 6.39 3.54
C ARG A 15 -11.54 5.37 4.60
N HIS A 16 -11.95 5.59 5.85
CA HIS A 16 -11.74 4.67 6.99
C HIS A 16 -13.01 4.64 7.86
N GLY A 17 -13.12 3.66 8.77
CA GLY A 17 -14.16 3.67 9.80
C GLY A 17 -14.05 4.87 10.76
N PRO A 18 -15.08 5.16 11.58
CA PRO A 18 -15.00 6.23 12.58
C PRO A 18 -13.80 6.00 13.52
N LEU A 19 -13.05 7.07 13.79
CA LEU A 19 -11.89 7.04 14.67
C LEU A 19 -12.28 7.46 16.09
N PRO A 20 -11.60 6.94 17.13
CA PRO A 20 -11.74 7.48 18.48
C PRO A 20 -11.44 8.98 18.52
N PRO A 21 -12.08 9.76 19.42
CA PRO A 21 -11.76 11.18 19.57
C PRO A 21 -10.27 11.41 19.85
N GLY A 22 -9.66 12.38 19.16
CA GLY A 22 -8.23 12.70 19.28
C GLY A 22 -7.32 11.79 18.46
N GLN A 23 -7.87 10.80 17.74
CA GLN A 23 -7.11 9.93 16.83
C GLN A 23 -7.24 10.35 15.35
N GLU A 24 -7.79 11.53 15.09
CA GLU A 24 -7.86 12.12 13.75
C GLU A 24 -6.46 12.37 13.16
N LYS A 25 -6.41 12.50 11.83
CA LYS A 25 -5.17 12.85 11.14
C LYS A 25 -4.68 14.21 11.65
N ARG A 26 -3.40 14.31 12.03
CA ARG A 26 -2.81 15.61 12.38
C ARG A 26 -2.62 16.47 11.13
N GLU A 27 -2.98 17.74 11.22
CA GLU A 27 -2.61 18.69 10.19
C GLU A 27 -1.10 18.95 10.26
N ALA A 28 -0.44 18.99 9.09
CA ALA A 28 0.95 19.39 9.04
C ALA A 28 0.99 20.92 9.21
N PRO A 29 1.65 21.45 10.27
CA PRO A 29 1.70 22.89 10.47
C PRO A 29 2.43 23.55 9.29
N ALA A 30 1.96 24.71 8.84
CA ALA A 30 2.62 25.45 7.77
C ALA A 30 3.88 26.19 8.25
N ILE A 31 3.94 26.50 9.55
CA ILE A 31 5.00 27.30 10.19
C ILE A 31 5.32 26.69 11.56
N TRP A 32 6.61 26.68 11.91
CA TRP A 32 7.14 26.29 13.22
C TRP A 32 8.51 26.95 13.41
N TRP A 33 9.00 27.05 14.64
CA TRP A 33 10.17 27.89 14.94
C TRP A 33 11.44 27.49 14.15
N GLN A 34 11.72 26.19 13.98
CA GLN A 34 12.89 25.73 13.20
C GLN A 34 12.88 26.14 11.73
N THR A 35 11.71 26.31 11.10
CA THR A 35 11.64 26.76 9.70
C THR A 35 11.76 28.27 9.56
N GLU A 36 11.66 29.03 10.65
CA GLU A 36 11.78 30.50 10.69
C GLU A 36 13.17 30.96 11.13
N GLU A 37 14.02 30.05 11.60
CA GLU A 37 15.38 30.36 12.01
C GLU A 37 16.20 31.00 10.88
N PRO A 38 17.04 32.00 11.19
CA PRO A 38 18.01 32.52 10.24
C PRO A 38 19.03 31.45 9.87
N ARG A 39 19.61 31.60 8.68
CA ARG A 39 20.57 30.67 8.08
C ARG A 39 21.68 30.22 9.04
N GLU A 40 22.29 31.16 9.76
CA GLU A 40 23.41 30.88 10.66
C GLU A 40 23.00 29.96 11.82
N GLN A 41 21.82 30.21 12.42
CA GLN A 41 21.28 29.38 13.49
C GLN A 41 20.91 27.98 12.97
N VAL A 42 20.38 27.87 11.75
CA VAL A 42 20.14 26.58 11.11
C VAL A 42 21.45 25.80 10.94
N LEU A 43 22.51 26.44 10.44
CA LEU A 43 23.81 25.80 10.26
C LEU A 43 24.37 25.31 11.59
N GLU A 44 24.44 26.18 12.60
CA GLU A 44 24.97 25.85 13.92
C GLU A 44 24.20 24.70 14.58
N ARG A 45 22.88 24.85 14.68
CA ARG A 45 22.03 23.88 15.38
C ARG A 45 22.00 22.53 14.70
N THR A 46 21.82 22.48 13.38
CA THR A 46 21.61 21.21 12.68
C THR A 46 22.90 20.41 12.49
N LEU A 47 24.07 21.07 12.48
CA LEU A 47 25.36 20.40 12.46
C LEU A 47 25.81 19.91 13.85
N ALA A 48 25.29 20.50 14.93
CA ALA A 48 25.51 20.04 16.29
C ALA A 48 24.66 18.81 16.69
N LEU A 49 23.77 18.35 15.82
CA LEU A 49 22.88 17.22 16.12
C LEU A 49 23.66 15.90 16.24
N PRO A 50 23.28 15.03 17.20
CA PRO A 50 24.01 13.80 17.51
C PRO A 50 23.66 12.65 16.56
N PHE A 51 24.03 12.79 15.27
CA PHE A 51 23.82 11.72 14.30
C PHE A 51 24.70 10.50 14.58
N THR A 52 24.15 9.30 14.39
CA THR A 52 24.87 8.04 14.61
C THR A 52 26.00 7.81 13.59
N ALA A 53 27.12 7.25 14.04
CA ALA A 53 28.24 6.79 13.20
C ALA A 53 28.90 7.88 12.32
N ASP A 54 29.02 9.10 12.84
CA ASP A 54 29.70 10.18 12.15
C ASP A 54 31.21 10.05 12.20
N SER A 55 31.83 9.94 11.02
CA SER A 55 33.25 10.24 10.84
C SER A 55 33.44 11.71 10.50
N ASP A 56 34.63 12.26 10.72
CA ASP A 56 35.00 13.62 10.29
C ASP A 56 34.69 13.88 8.81
N ALA A 57 34.86 12.86 7.97
CA ALA A 57 34.55 12.94 6.54
C ALA A 57 33.04 13.09 6.28
N ASN A 58 32.20 12.41 7.06
CA ASN A 58 30.74 12.54 6.98
C ASN A 58 30.29 13.93 7.41
N LEU A 59 30.83 14.46 8.51
CA LEU A 59 30.52 15.79 9.03
C LEU A 59 30.86 16.89 8.00
N ARG A 60 32.07 16.85 7.41
CA ARG A 60 32.47 17.79 6.36
C ARG A 60 31.55 17.72 5.14
N THR A 61 31.13 16.52 4.76
CA THR A 61 30.25 16.31 3.59
C THR A 61 28.83 16.83 3.86
N ARG A 62 28.30 16.59 5.06
CA ARG A 62 27.02 17.17 5.50
C ARG A 62 27.08 18.69 5.58
N HIS A 63 28.15 19.27 6.13
CA HIS A 63 28.34 20.71 6.16
C HIS A 63 28.34 21.30 4.75
N ARG A 64 29.16 20.79 3.83
CA ARG A 64 29.18 21.26 2.43
C ARG A 64 27.81 21.13 1.76
N GLY A 65 27.14 20.00 1.98
CA GLY A 65 25.81 19.72 1.46
C GLY A 65 24.74 20.68 1.96
N LEU A 66 24.72 20.91 3.27
CA LEU A 66 23.78 21.80 3.93
C LEU A 66 23.97 23.25 3.45
N VAL A 67 25.21 23.74 3.37
CA VAL A 67 25.51 25.07 2.81
C VAL A 67 24.97 25.21 1.39
N LYS A 68 25.20 24.22 0.52
CA LYS A 68 24.68 24.23 -0.86
C LYS A 68 23.15 24.25 -0.91
N LEU A 69 22.48 23.50 -0.03
CA LEU A 69 21.03 23.46 0.05
C LEU A 69 20.45 24.79 0.54
N LEU A 70 21.02 25.37 1.59
CA LEU A 70 20.55 26.64 2.12
C LEU A 70 20.76 27.78 1.13
N ASP A 71 21.89 27.81 0.42
CA ASP A 71 22.12 28.79 -0.66
C ASP A 71 21.07 28.67 -1.76
N TRP A 72 20.81 27.45 -2.22
CA TRP A 72 19.81 27.22 -3.27
C TRP A 72 18.39 27.56 -2.79
N LEU A 73 18.06 27.27 -1.53
CA LEU A 73 16.76 27.59 -0.92
C LEU A 73 16.60 29.11 -0.66
N GLU A 74 17.70 29.84 -0.44
CA GLU A 74 17.68 31.30 -0.28
C GLU A 74 17.17 32.05 -1.53
N ASP A 75 17.36 31.45 -2.70
CA ASP A 75 16.87 31.98 -3.97
C ASP A 75 15.44 31.56 -4.30
N GLN A 76 14.83 30.65 -3.52
CA GLN A 76 13.43 30.24 -3.72
C GLN A 76 12.47 31.24 -3.07
N PRO A 77 11.27 31.46 -3.62
CA PRO A 77 10.30 32.37 -3.03
C PRO A 77 9.71 31.76 -1.74
N GLY A 78 9.66 32.57 -0.68
CA GLY A 78 9.07 32.15 0.59
C GLY A 78 9.69 32.86 1.79
N ARG A 79 8.92 32.98 2.88
CA ARG A 79 9.40 33.58 4.13
C ARG A 79 10.15 32.60 5.04
N THR A 80 9.78 31.32 5.00
CA THR A 80 10.33 30.25 5.83
C THR A 80 11.08 29.24 4.95
N TRP A 81 11.98 28.46 5.54
CA TRP A 81 12.65 27.35 4.83
C TRP A 81 11.66 26.34 4.22
N GLN A 82 10.55 26.06 4.89
CA GLN A 82 9.47 25.22 4.40
C GLN A 82 8.76 25.83 3.18
N ASN A 83 8.49 27.15 3.18
CA ASN A 83 7.91 27.82 2.03
C ASN A 83 8.85 27.77 0.83
N ARG A 84 10.14 28.03 1.06
CA ARG A 84 11.21 27.94 0.05
C ARG A 84 11.32 26.52 -0.52
N TRP A 85 11.26 25.50 0.34
CA TRP A 85 11.23 24.10 -0.06
C TRP A 85 9.99 23.79 -0.92
N GLY A 86 8.81 24.21 -0.48
CA GLY A 86 7.55 23.99 -1.21
C GLY A 86 7.53 24.67 -2.59
N ALA A 87 8.13 25.85 -2.72
CA ALA A 87 8.22 26.57 -3.99
C ALA A 87 9.29 26.02 -4.95
N SER A 88 10.25 25.26 -4.43
CA SER A 88 11.42 24.81 -5.20
C SER A 88 11.12 23.80 -6.31
N GLY A 89 9.94 23.16 -6.30
CA GLY A 89 9.61 22.05 -7.20
C GLY A 89 10.28 20.71 -6.84
N ALA A 90 11.03 20.65 -5.73
CA ALA A 90 11.72 19.43 -5.30
C ALA A 90 10.75 18.28 -5.02
N GLU A 91 9.59 18.58 -4.45
CA GLU A 91 8.61 17.56 -4.10
C GLU A 91 8.03 16.88 -5.34
N GLU A 92 7.72 17.64 -6.38
CA GLU A 92 7.25 17.14 -7.68
C GLU A 92 8.32 16.26 -8.33
N ALA A 93 9.58 16.74 -8.35
CA ALA A 93 10.72 16.04 -8.92
C ALA A 93 11.03 14.68 -8.25
N GLY A 94 10.64 14.49 -6.99
CA GLY A 94 10.69 13.19 -6.31
C GLY A 94 12.11 12.62 -6.21
N ARG A 95 12.43 11.55 -6.95
CA ARG A 95 13.77 10.93 -6.95
C ARG A 95 14.84 11.79 -7.61
N GLU A 96 14.43 12.64 -8.54
CA GLU A 96 15.33 13.49 -9.32
C GLU A 96 15.47 14.89 -8.73
N TRP A 97 14.98 15.12 -7.50
CA TRP A 97 15.02 16.42 -6.84
C TRP A 97 16.41 17.06 -6.83
N THR A 98 17.48 16.26 -6.67
CA THR A 98 18.87 16.75 -6.69
C THR A 98 19.27 17.46 -7.98
N ARG A 99 18.57 17.23 -9.11
CA ARG A 99 18.85 17.94 -10.36
C ARG A 99 18.62 19.45 -10.25
N LEU A 100 17.65 19.87 -9.43
CA LEU A 100 17.28 21.28 -9.26
C LEU A 100 18.41 22.10 -8.62
N PRO A 101 18.91 21.77 -7.40
CA PRO A 101 20.06 22.47 -6.83
C PRO A 101 21.34 22.26 -7.65
N MET A 102 21.53 21.12 -8.32
CA MET A 102 22.70 20.92 -9.19
C MET A 102 22.70 21.84 -10.41
N GLN A 103 21.53 22.06 -11.02
CA GLN A 103 21.39 23.00 -12.13
C GLN A 103 21.65 24.43 -11.64
N TRP A 104 21.06 24.82 -10.51
CA TRP A 104 21.31 26.13 -9.89
C TRP A 104 22.81 26.33 -9.58
N LEU A 105 23.49 25.32 -9.03
CA LEU A 105 24.94 25.36 -8.79
C LEU A 105 25.74 25.54 -10.09
N ALA A 106 25.32 24.92 -11.19
CA ALA A 106 25.97 25.08 -12.49
C ALA A 106 25.78 26.49 -13.06
N GLU A 107 24.57 27.04 -12.97
CA GLU A 107 24.24 28.42 -13.39
C GLU A 107 25.06 29.46 -12.62
N HIS A 108 25.36 29.19 -11.34
CA HIS A 108 26.20 30.04 -10.50
C HIS A 108 27.71 29.74 -10.60
N GLN A 109 28.14 28.87 -11.53
CA GLN A 109 29.55 28.46 -11.71
C GLN A 109 30.17 27.80 -10.46
N ARG A 110 29.34 27.16 -9.63
CA ARG A 110 29.72 26.50 -8.37
C ARG A 110 29.70 24.97 -8.44
N ALA A 111 29.37 24.39 -9.59
CA ALA A 111 29.23 22.95 -9.78
C ALA A 111 30.52 22.17 -9.48
N ARG A 112 30.37 21.04 -8.76
CA ARG A 112 31.43 20.09 -8.43
C ARG A 112 30.98 18.65 -8.72
N LYS A 113 31.96 17.77 -8.98
CA LYS A 113 31.72 16.35 -9.31
C LYS A 113 30.91 15.59 -8.25
N TYR A 114 31.05 15.97 -6.98
CA TYR A 114 30.45 15.29 -5.82
C TYR A 114 29.18 15.98 -5.30
N ASP A 115 28.60 16.93 -6.03
CA ASP A 115 27.42 17.70 -5.58
C ASP A 115 26.24 16.82 -5.20
N ARG A 116 25.94 15.78 -5.99
CA ARG A 116 24.83 14.88 -5.68
C ARG A 116 25.00 14.20 -4.32
N ALA A 117 26.23 13.78 -3.98
CA ALA A 117 26.51 13.15 -2.70
C ALA A 117 26.43 14.17 -1.55
N ASP A 118 27.04 15.34 -1.73
CA ASP A 118 26.96 16.45 -0.77
C ASP A 118 25.49 16.80 -0.49
N LEU A 119 24.66 17.02 -1.52
CA LEU A 119 23.24 17.38 -1.39
C LEU A 119 22.43 16.31 -0.65
N CYS A 120 22.61 15.02 -0.98
CA CYS A 120 21.96 13.93 -0.27
C CYS A 120 22.37 13.87 1.20
N CYS A 121 23.65 14.11 1.51
CA CYS A 121 24.14 14.17 2.88
C CYS A 121 23.63 15.42 3.63
N GLY A 122 23.56 16.57 2.96
CA GLY A 122 23.05 17.82 3.51
C GLY A 122 21.56 17.80 3.85
N MET A 123 20.78 16.93 3.20
CA MET A 123 19.36 16.74 3.59
C MET A 123 19.20 16.06 4.95
N ILE A 124 20.20 15.30 5.42
CA ILE A 124 20.14 14.63 6.73
C ILE A 124 19.98 15.67 7.86
N PRO A 125 20.86 16.67 8.02
CA PRO A 125 20.69 17.72 9.02
C PRO A 125 19.47 18.59 8.79
N LEU A 126 19.07 18.85 7.53
CA LEU A 126 17.89 19.66 7.24
C LEU A 126 16.58 18.98 7.72
N LEU A 127 16.46 17.66 7.52
CA LEU A 127 15.31 16.87 7.98
C LEU A 127 15.38 16.52 9.46
N GLY A 128 16.56 16.12 9.93
CA GLY A 128 16.81 15.80 11.34
C GLY A 128 16.62 17.01 12.25
N GLY A 129 17.03 18.18 11.78
CA GLY A 129 16.81 19.46 12.44
C GLY A 129 15.42 20.04 12.25
N GLN A 130 14.52 19.34 11.56
CA GLN A 130 13.14 19.77 11.31
C GLN A 130 13.07 21.15 10.64
N VAL A 131 14.06 21.55 9.86
CA VAL A 131 14.07 22.84 9.14
C VAL A 131 13.04 22.81 8.01
N VAL A 132 12.91 21.64 7.37
CA VAL A 132 11.87 21.35 6.38
C VAL A 132 11.20 20.02 6.72
N ARG A 133 9.91 19.92 6.42
CA ARG A 133 9.07 18.72 6.52
C ARG A 133 8.47 18.42 5.15
N PRO A 134 9.14 17.60 4.32
CA PRO A 134 8.63 17.28 3.00
C PRO A 134 7.38 16.40 3.07
N ALA A 135 6.48 16.54 2.09
CA ALA A 135 5.30 15.69 2.00
C ALA A 135 5.64 14.24 1.62
N TYR A 136 4.69 13.32 1.86
CA TYR A 136 4.86 11.90 1.55
C TYR A 136 5.21 11.63 0.07
N ARG A 137 4.72 12.46 -0.85
CA ARG A 137 5.08 12.40 -2.27
C ARG A 137 6.57 12.50 -2.51
N TRP A 138 7.32 13.23 -1.69
CA TRP A 138 8.78 13.30 -1.78
C TRP A 138 9.43 12.21 -0.94
N LEU A 139 9.05 12.10 0.34
CA LEU A 139 9.64 11.19 1.32
C LEU A 139 9.62 9.73 0.84
N LEU A 140 8.46 9.24 0.40
CA LEU A 140 8.27 7.84 0.02
C LEU A 140 9.01 7.44 -1.26
N ARG A 141 9.49 8.42 -2.04
CA ARG A 141 10.29 8.20 -3.24
C ARG A 141 11.79 8.11 -2.95
N GLN A 142 12.26 8.49 -1.75
CA GLN A 142 13.67 8.43 -1.37
C GLN A 142 14.13 7.02 -0.95
N ARG A 143 15.45 6.79 -0.94
CA ARG A 143 16.02 5.52 -0.46
C ARG A 143 16.07 5.52 1.08
N PRO A 144 15.38 4.59 1.77
CA PRO A 144 15.04 4.74 3.19
C PRO A 144 16.17 4.47 4.19
N SER A 145 17.16 3.62 3.89
CA SER A 145 17.92 2.95 4.98
C SER A 145 18.79 3.89 5.83
N GLN A 146 19.65 4.72 5.23
CA GLN A 146 20.56 5.58 6.00
C GLN A 146 19.93 6.91 6.41
N LEU A 147 19.19 7.55 5.51
CA LEU A 147 18.52 8.82 5.80
C LEU A 147 17.59 8.69 7.02
N LEU A 148 16.72 7.67 7.02
CA LEU A 148 15.77 7.49 8.11
C LEU A 148 16.43 7.06 9.41
N ALA A 149 17.56 6.35 9.36
CA ALA A 149 18.29 5.98 10.58
C ALA A 149 18.82 7.22 11.31
N HIS A 150 19.38 8.17 10.56
CA HIS A 150 19.85 9.44 11.13
C HIS A 150 18.73 10.33 11.63
N ILE A 151 17.57 10.34 10.96
CA ILE A 151 16.39 11.08 11.43
C ILE A 151 15.91 10.54 12.79
N ARG A 152 15.85 9.20 12.92
CA ARG A 152 15.43 8.54 14.17
C ARG A 152 16.34 8.88 15.35
N SER A 153 17.65 8.98 15.13
CA SER A 153 18.59 9.27 16.22
C SER A 153 18.50 10.68 16.78
N VAL A 154 17.83 11.61 16.09
CA VAL A 154 17.80 13.02 16.49
C VAL A 154 16.41 13.54 16.85
N ILE A 155 15.34 13.05 16.22
CA ILE A 155 13.99 13.57 16.51
C ILE A 155 13.42 13.00 17.82
N ASP A 156 13.49 11.68 18.00
CA ASP A 156 12.91 11.02 19.18
C ASP A 156 13.66 9.70 19.48
N PRO A 157 14.94 9.78 19.88
CA PRO A 157 15.76 8.59 20.10
C PRO A 157 15.14 7.63 21.13
N ASP A 158 14.53 8.17 22.19
CA ASP A 158 13.91 7.39 23.25
C ASP A 158 12.62 6.70 22.77
N GLY A 159 11.74 7.40 22.03
CA GLY A 159 10.55 6.78 21.46
C GLY A 159 10.87 5.69 20.44
N PHE A 160 11.90 5.88 19.61
CA PHE A 160 12.36 4.85 18.67
C PHE A 160 13.06 3.68 19.38
N ALA A 161 13.75 3.91 20.50
CA ALA A 161 14.28 2.84 21.35
C ALA A 161 13.14 2.01 21.95
N ALA A 162 12.11 2.66 22.51
CA ALA A 162 10.93 1.99 23.07
C ALA A 162 10.20 1.12 22.02
N LEU A 163 10.06 1.61 20.78
CA LEU A 163 9.49 0.79 19.69
C LEU A 163 10.33 -0.45 19.35
N LYS A 164 11.66 -0.33 19.45
CA LYS A 164 12.58 -1.45 19.19
C LYS A 164 12.51 -2.48 20.32
N ASP A 165 12.41 -2.03 21.56
CA ASP A 165 12.24 -2.89 22.73
C ASP A 165 10.89 -3.62 22.66
N GLN A 166 9.81 -2.91 22.32
CA GLN A 166 8.50 -3.50 22.08
C GLN A 166 8.55 -4.56 20.97
N TYR A 167 9.24 -4.29 19.86
CA TYR A 167 9.42 -5.28 18.80
C TYR A 167 10.15 -6.53 19.32
N THR A 168 11.22 -6.34 20.10
CA THR A 168 12.01 -7.44 20.67
C THR A 168 11.17 -8.30 21.63
N ALA A 169 10.31 -7.66 22.43
CA ALA A 169 9.40 -8.34 23.36
C ALA A 169 8.37 -9.24 22.65
N THR A 170 8.04 -8.98 21.38
CA THR A 170 7.11 -9.84 20.63
C THR A 170 7.70 -11.17 20.15
N GLY A 171 9.00 -11.43 20.37
CA GLY A 171 9.66 -12.67 19.94
C GLY A 171 9.90 -12.80 18.43
N HIS A 172 9.66 -11.75 17.64
CA HIS A 172 9.88 -11.76 16.19
C HIS A 172 11.37 -11.65 15.83
N ALA A 173 11.90 -12.60 15.06
CA ALA A 173 13.33 -12.65 14.68
C ALA A 173 13.72 -11.87 13.40
N GLY A 174 12.76 -11.21 12.74
CA GLY A 174 12.99 -10.53 11.44
C GLY A 174 13.56 -9.11 11.53
N ALA A 175 14.89 -8.96 11.52
CA ALA A 175 15.55 -7.63 11.54
C ALA A 175 15.09 -6.66 10.43
N ASN A 176 14.70 -7.20 9.27
CA ASN A 176 14.16 -6.40 8.16
C ASN A 176 12.74 -5.88 8.47
N ASP A 177 11.93 -6.62 9.21
CA ASP A 177 10.56 -6.19 9.54
C ASP A 177 10.54 -5.09 10.59
N CYS A 178 11.41 -5.18 11.61
CA CYS A 178 11.63 -4.10 12.56
C CYS A 178 12.04 -2.81 11.85
N ASN A 179 13.09 -2.85 11.02
CA ASN A 179 13.54 -1.66 10.29
C ASN A 179 12.45 -1.08 9.37
N ASN A 180 11.68 -1.92 8.69
CA ASN A 180 10.56 -1.46 7.87
C ASN A 180 9.46 -0.79 8.70
N ALA A 181 9.16 -1.32 9.90
CA ALA A 181 8.20 -0.71 10.81
C ALA A 181 8.70 0.65 11.32
N LEU A 182 9.96 0.73 11.78
CA LEU A 182 10.57 1.99 12.22
C LEU A 182 10.61 3.03 11.10
N ASN A 183 10.92 2.62 9.86
CA ASN A 183 10.92 3.52 8.71
C ASN A 183 9.53 4.17 8.49
N ARG A 184 8.44 3.42 8.68
CA ARG A 184 7.07 3.96 8.53
C ARG A 184 6.76 5.02 9.58
N VAL A 185 7.10 4.76 10.85
CA VAL A 185 6.93 5.76 11.92
C VAL A 185 7.82 6.98 11.66
N THR A 186 9.06 6.76 11.17
CA THR A 186 9.97 7.85 10.80
C THR A 186 9.38 8.73 9.71
N TRP A 187 8.70 8.17 8.71
CA TRP A 187 8.04 8.97 7.69
C TRP A 187 6.93 9.86 8.24
N ILE A 188 6.13 9.35 9.19
CA ILE A 188 5.07 10.13 9.84
C ILE A 188 5.70 11.30 10.59
N VAL A 189 6.65 11.01 11.47
CA VAL A 189 7.30 12.02 12.31
C VAL A 189 8.10 13.03 11.46
N ALA A 190 8.77 12.61 10.39
CA ALA A 190 9.48 13.52 9.49
C ALA A 190 8.53 14.45 8.71
N SER A 191 7.32 14.00 8.40
CA SER A 191 6.31 14.76 7.66
C SER A 191 5.48 15.68 8.57
N LYS A 192 5.08 15.20 9.74
CA LYS A 192 4.18 15.89 10.67
C LYS A 192 4.91 16.67 11.76
N GLY A 193 6.12 16.24 12.11
CA GLY A 193 6.80 16.64 13.34
C GLY A 193 6.28 15.91 14.57
N GLY A 194 6.79 16.34 15.73
CA GLY A 194 6.51 15.73 17.02
C GLY A 194 7.37 14.49 17.28
N THR A 195 6.92 13.70 18.23
CA THR A 195 7.53 12.46 18.73
C THR A 195 6.75 11.24 18.26
N VAL A 196 7.25 10.05 18.58
CA VAL A 196 6.53 8.78 18.39
C VAL A 196 5.18 8.77 19.12
N HIS A 197 5.08 9.43 20.28
CA HIS A 197 3.87 9.50 21.09
C HIS A 197 2.80 10.44 20.53
N ASP A 198 3.19 11.36 19.66
CA ASP A 198 2.23 12.27 19.01
C ASP A 198 1.55 11.64 17.78
N VAL A 199 1.98 10.44 17.36
CA VAL A 199 1.43 9.77 16.18
C VAL A 199 -0.01 9.32 16.44
N THR A 200 -0.92 9.65 15.52
CA THR A 200 -2.33 9.22 15.62
C THR A 200 -2.68 8.07 14.69
N ILE A 201 -3.83 7.42 14.91
CA ILE A 201 -4.37 6.42 13.97
C ILE A 201 -4.60 7.06 12.59
N GLY A 202 -5.11 8.30 12.54
CA GLY A 202 -5.31 9.05 11.30
C GLY A 202 -4.03 9.23 10.48
N ASP A 203 -2.89 9.51 11.13
CA ASP A 203 -1.59 9.60 10.45
C ASP A 203 -1.16 8.25 9.84
N CYS A 204 -1.43 7.15 10.54
CA CYS A 204 -1.11 5.81 10.06
C CYS A 204 -1.92 5.45 8.80
N ILE A 205 -3.19 5.86 8.75
CA ILE A 205 -4.06 5.68 7.60
C ILE A 205 -3.56 6.55 6.43
N GLU A 206 -3.28 7.84 6.68
CA GLU A 206 -2.76 8.76 5.67
C GLU A 206 -1.48 8.21 5.03
N LEU A 207 -0.53 7.72 5.85
CA LEU A 207 0.68 7.09 5.36
C LEU A 207 0.38 5.89 4.46
N GLN A 208 -0.55 5.02 4.86
CA GLN A 208 -0.85 3.80 4.09
C GLN A 208 -1.49 4.13 2.73
N HIS A 209 -2.29 5.19 2.65
CA HIS A 209 -2.78 5.72 1.37
C HIS A 209 -1.64 6.27 0.53
N ALA A 210 -0.78 7.12 1.11
CA ALA A 210 0.34 7.70 0.39
C ALA A 210 1.34 6.64 -0.13
N ILE A 211 1.55 5.54 0.61
CA ILE A 211 2.33 4.38 0.14
C ILE A 211 1.70 3.80 -1.13
N GLY A 212 0.37 3.63 -1.17
CA GLY A 212 -0.31 3.11 -2.35
C GLY A 212 -0.27 4.05 -3.56
N GLU A 213 -0.25 5.35 -3.34
CA GLU A 213 -0.15 6.34 -4.41
C GLU A 213 1.27 6.51 -4.95
N HIS A 214 2.29 6.41 -4.09
CA HIS A 214 3.66 6.85 -4.44
C HIS A 214 4.69 5.73 -4.51
N GLN A 215 4.38 4.50 -4.07
CA GLN A 215 5.28 3.35 -4.19
C GLN A 215 4.72 2.27 -5.12
N THR A 216 5.44 2.00 -6.20
CA THR A 216 5.05 1.01 -7.23
C THR A 216 5.27 -0.45 -6.82
N ASN A 217 6.04 -0.70 -5.74
CA ASN A 217 6.52 -2.05 -5.36
C ASN A 217 5.79 -2.63 -4.13
N GLY A 218 4.48 -2.42 -4.01
CA GLY A 218 3.59 -3.42 -3.40
C GLY A 218 3.81 -3.81 -1.93
N TYR A 219 4.34 -2.94 -1.07
CA TYR A 219 4.32 -3.18 0.39
C TYR A 219 2.94 -2.85 1.01
N HIS A 220 1.87 -3.28 0.35
CA HIS A 220 0.53 -3.26 0.88
C HIS A 220 0.44 -4.35 1.98
N GLY A 221 0.06 -3.97 3.21
CA GLY A 221 -0.30 -4.93 4.26
C GLY A 221 0.70 -5.15 5.40
N LYS A 222 1.88 -4.52 5.42
CA LYS A 222 2.77 -4.57 6.60
C LYS A 222 2.33 -3.57 7.68
N HIS A 223 1.33 -3.94 8.46
CA HIS A 223 0.77 -3.13 9.55
C HIS A 223 1.54 -3.24 10.88
N LEU A 224 2.74 -3.83 10.88
CA LEU A 224 3.55 -4.03 12.08
C LEU A 224 3.85 -2.72 12.82
N PHE A 225 4.17 -1.65 12.10
CA PHE A 225 4.42 -0.32 12.71
C PHE A 225 3.26 0.16 13.59
N TYR A 226 2.03 -0.06 13.13
CA TYR A 226 0.83 0.30 13.89
C TYR A 226 0.68 -0.59 15.12
N ALA A 227 0.91 -1.90 14.99
CA ALA A 227 0.83 -2.81 16.13
C ALA A 227 1.87 -2.47 17.21
N LEU A 228 3.07 -2.01 16.81
CA LEU A 228 4.09 -1.52 17.76
C LEU A 228 3.66 -0.23 18.47
N LEU A 229 3.11 0.75 17.74
CA LEU A 229 2.57 1.99 18.32
C LEU A 229 1.41 1.71 19.28
N ALA A 230 0.49 0.82 18.90
CA ALA A 230 -0.63 0.39 19.75
C ALA A 230 -0.13 -0.35 21.00
N GLY A 231 0.84 -1.25 20.85
CA GLY A 231 1.45 -1.99 21.95
C GLY A 231 2.23 -1.10 22.93
N LEU A 232 2.77 0.02 22.44
CA LEU A 232 3.39 1.07 23.27
C LEU A 232 2.35 1.95 23.98
N GLY A 233 1.05 1.81 23.66
CA GLY A 233 -0.03 2.57 24.27
C GLY A 233 -0.26 3.96 23.67
N VAL A 234 0.38 4.28 22.54
CA VAL A 234 0.33 5.62 21.89
C VAL A 234 -1.09 6.06 21.58
N PHE A 235 -1.97 5.12 21.22
CA PHE A 235 -3.35 5.42 20.80
C PHE A 235 -4.39 5.34 21.93
N GLY A 236 -3.99 4.98 23.15
CA GLY A 236 -4.91 4.73 24.26
C GLY A 236 -5.52 3.32 24.27
N PRO A 237 -6.30 2.98 25.32
CA PRO A 237 -6.78 1.61 25.58
C PRO A 237 -7.86 1.14 24.59
N ASP A 238 -8.64 2.05 24.03
CA ASP A 238 -9.75 1.74 23.11
C ASP A 238 -9.30 1.60 21.65
N ALA A 239 -8.01 1.77 21.38
CA ALA A 239 -7.49 1.71 20.03
C ALA A 239 -7.50 0.28 19.49
N PRO A 240 -8.00 0.04 18.25
CA PRO A 240 -7.95 -1.27 17.64
C PRO A 240 -6.52 -1.78 17.54
N ALA A 241 -6.25 -3.05 17.83
CA ALA A 241 -4.89 -3.60 17.83
C ALA A 241 -4.25 -3.72 16.44
N ARG A 242 -5.04 -3.63 15.36
CA ARG A 242 -4.57 -3.80 13.97
C ARG A 242 -5.09 -2.69 13.07
N LEU A 243 -4.20 -2.05 12.32
CA LEU A 243 -4.56 -1.00 11.36
C LEU A 243 -5.53 -1.50 10.28
N LYS A 244 -5.42 -2.77 9.87
CA LYS A 244 -6.35 -3.37 8.91
C LYS A 244 -7.81 -3.28 9.38
N THR A 245 -8.06 -3.40 10.69
CA THR A 245 -9.41 -3.29 11.27
C THR A 245 -9.97 -1.88 11.12
N VAL A 246 -9.12 -0.85 11.25
CA VAL A 246 -9.51 0.56 11.07
C VAL A 246 -9.67 0.92 9.59
N MET A 247 -8.80 0.36 8.76
CA MET A 247 -8.76 0.60 7.31
C MET A 247 -9.81 -0.17 6.53
N LEU A 248 -10.37 -1.24 7.10
CA LEU A 248 -11.62 -1.80 6.61
C LEU A 248 -12.65 -0.68 6.80
N PRO A 249 -13.20 -0.11 5.72
CA PRO A 249 -14.38 0.72 5.88
C PRO A 249 -15.36 -0.12 6.68
N GLY A 250 -15.99 0.45 7.71
CA GLY A 250 -17.13 -0.21 8.34
C GLY A 250 -18.13 -0.65 7.26
N GLN A 251 -19.01 -1.60 7.60
CA GLN A 251 -20.03 -2.07 6.67
C GLN A 251 -20.71 -0.85 6.01
N LEU A 252 -20.55 -0.73 4.69
CA LEU A 252 -21.11 0.37 3.94
C LEU A 252 -22.63 0.23 3.94
N THR A 253 -23.33 1.35 4.09
CA THR A 253 -24.79 1.35 3.92
C THR A 253 -25.14 0.97 2.48
N PRO A 254 -26.34 0.41 2.23
CA PRO A 254 -26.83 0.15 0.87
C PRO A 254 -26.65 1.35 -0.07
N ALA A 255 -26.94 2.57 0.40
CA ALA A 255 -26.69 3.82 -0.31
C ALA A 255 -25.23 4.00 -0.74
N ALA A 256 -24.29 3.86 0.20
CA ALA A 256 -22.87 4.02 -0.08
C ALA A 256 -22.32 2.93 -1.03
N LEU A 257 -22.88 1.71 -0.98
CA LEU A 257 -22.54 0.63 -1.90
C LEU A 257 -22.95 0.94 -3.35
N VAL A 258 -24.16 1.50 -3.54
CA VAL A 258 -24.66 1.92 -4.86
C VAL A 258 -23.91 3.14 -5.39
N ASP A 259 -23.70 4.15 -4.55
CA ASP A 259 -23.01 5.39 -4.92
C ASP A 259 -21.60 5.17 -5.46
N ARG A 260 -20.92 4.11 -4.99
CA ARG A 260 -19.60 3.70 -5.48
C ARG A 260 -19.57 3.43 -6.99
N GLN A 261 -20.69 3.06 -7.60
CA GLN A 261 -20.77 2.74 -9.02
C GLN A 261 -20.99 3.98 -9.91
N GLY A 262 -21.35 5.12 -9.31
CA GLY A 262 -21.58 6.38 -10.02
C GLY A 262 -22.75 6.29 -11.02
N ILE A 263 -23.90 5.77 -10.55
CA ILE A 263 -25.15 5.76 -11.31
C ILE A 263 -25.62 7.20 -11.53
N THR A 264 -26.02 7.53 -12.76
CA THR A 264 -26.44 8.87 -13.14
C THR A 264 -27.95 9.06 -12.97
N CYS A 265 -28.76 8.04 -13.28
CA CYS A 265 -30.19 8.05 -13.08
C CYS A 265 -30.55 7.96 -11.58
N THR A 266 -30.94 9.08 -10.99
CA THR A 266 -31.28 9.17 -9.56
C THR A 266 -32.43 8.24 -9.18
N ALA A 267 -33.47 8.12 -10.02
CA ALA A 267 -34.63 7.28 -9.71
C ALA A 267 -34.26 5.80 -9.60
N ILE A 268 -33.40 5.29 -10.49
CA ILE A 268 -32.92 3.90 -10.42
C ILE A 268 -31.89 3.71 -9.30
N ARG A 269 -31.07 4.72 -9.03
CA ARG A 269 -30.16 4.71 -7.87
C ARG A 269 -30.97 4.53 -6.58
N ASP A 270 -32.01 5.34 -6.38
CA ASP A 270 -32.86 5.25 -5.18
C ASP A 270 -33.61 3.92 -5.09
N LEU A 271 -34.12 3.40 -6.22
CA LEU A 271 -34.68 2.05 -6.28
C LEU A 271 -33.70 0.96 -5.82
N LEU A 272 -32.46 1.00 -6.30
CA LEU A 272 -31.45 0.01 -5.93
C LEU A 272 -31.08 0.12 -4.45
N VAL A 273 -31.06 1.34 -3.90
CA VAL A 273 -30.84 1.56 -2.47
C VAL A 273 -31.98 0.98 -1.65
N ASP A 274 -33.23 1.24 -2.02
CA ASP A 274 -34.41 0.69 -1.34
C ASP A 274 -34.42 -0.84 -1.41
N TYR A 275 -34.18 -1.41 -2.59
CA TYR A 275 -34.12 -2.86 -2.79
C TYR A 275 -33.07 -3.52 -1.91
N LEU A 276 -31.85 -2.97 -1.89
CA LEU A 276 -30.76 -3.50 -1.07
C LEU A 276 -31.01 -3.30 0.43
N THR A 277 -31.74 -2.25 0.81
CA THR A 277 -32.11 -2.00 2.21
C THR A 277 -33.08 -3.06 2.72
N GLU A 278 -34.09 -3.42 1.94
CA GLU A 278 -34.98 -4.55 2.28
C GLU A 278 -34.20 -5.87 2.35
N ARG A 279 -33.31 -6.11 1.38
CA ARG A 279 -32.54 -7.37 1.34
C ARG A 279 -31.53 -7.50 2.46
N ALA A 280 -31.02 -6.40 3.02
CA ALA A 280 -30.03 -6.40 4.09
C ALA A 280 -30.53 -7.08 5.38
N VAL A 281 -31.85 -7.22 5.56
CA VAL A 281 -32.44 -7.90 6.72
C VAL A 281 -32.22 -9.43 6.66
N ASP A 282 -32.16 -10.00 5.45
CA ASP A 282 -32.18 -11.45 5.24
C ASP A 282 -30.82 -12.04 4.80
N VAL A 283 -29.82 -11.20 4.48
CA VAL A 283 -28.54 -11.66 3.92
C VAL A 283 -27.35 -11.14 4.72
N ASP A 284 -26.25 -11.89 4.71
CA ASP A 284 -25.00 -11.41 5.29
C ASP A 284 -24.40 -10.27 4.45
N TYR A 285 -23.55 -9.44 5.07
CA TYR A 285 -22.97 -8.26 4.42
C TYR A 285 -22.15 -8.59 3.17
N THR A 286 -21.47 -9.76 3.11
CA THR A 286 -20.68 -10.14 1.92
C THR A 286 -21.61 -10.38 0.73
N THR A 287 -22.74 -11.05 0.98
CA THR A 287 -23.79 -11.25 -0.02
C THR A 287 -24.39 -9.91 -0.44
N LEU A 288 -24.68 -9.00 0.51
CA LEU A 288 -25.20 -7.66 0.21
C LEU A 288 -24.25 -6.84 -0.67
N GLU A 289 -22.94 -6.82 -0.35
CA GLU A 289 -21.92 -6.12 -1.14
C GLU A 289 -21.83 -6.70 -2.56
N ASP A 290 -21.90 -8.03 -2.69
CA ASP A 290 -21.89 -8.72 -3.98
C ASP A 290 -23.14 -8.42 -4.82
N MET A 291 -24.32 -8.36 -4.19
CA MET A 291 -25.56 -7.92 -4.82
C MET A 291 -25.44 -6.48 -5.33
N ALA A 292 -24.99 -5.56 -4.49
CA ALA A 292 -24.83 -4.15 -4.86
C ALA A 292 -23.85 -3.97 -6.02
N ARG A 293 -22.67 -4.60 -5.95
CA ARG A 293 -21.67 -4.57 -7.03
C ARG A 293 -22.23 -5.13 -8.34
N THR A 294 -23.06 -6.16 -8.26
CA THR A 294 -23.66 -6.80 -9.43
C THR A 294 -24.77 -5.94 -10.05
N LEU A 295 -25.76 -5.54 -9.27
CA LEU A 295 -26.93 -4.80 -9.73
C LEU A 295 -26.58 -3.36 -10.15
N ALA A 296 -25.85 -2.63 -9.30
CA ALA A 296 -25.47 -1.25 -9.61
C ALA A 296 -24.33 -1.19 -10.63
N GLY A 297 -23.33 -2.07 -10.53
CA GLY A 297 -22.11 -1.99 -11.33
C GLY A 297 -22.17 -2.74 -12.67
N LEU A 298 -22.47 -4.04 -12.62
CA LEU A 298 -22.44 -4.92 -13.82
C LEU A 298 -23.74 -4.88 -14.62
N PHE A 299 -24.85 -4.51 -14.00
CA PHE A 299 -26.13 -4.35 -14.66
C PHE A 299 -26.39 -2.88 -15.01
N TRP A 300 -26.79 -2.04 -14.06
CA TRP A 300 -27.30 -0.72 -14.40
C TRP A 300 -26.23 0.25 -14.94
N ARG A 301 -25.06 0.33 -14.29
CA ARG A 301 -24.00 1.23 -14.75
C ARG A 301 -23.44 0.83 -16.12
N ASP A 302 -23.46 -0.46 -16.46
CA ASP A 302 -23.11 -0.92 -17.81
C ASP A 302 -24.16 -0.45 -18.83
N LEU A 303 -25.45 -0.53 -18.50
CA LEU A 303 -26.52 -0.03 -19.37
C LEU A 303 -26.38 1.48 -19.60
N GLU A 304 -26.21 2.30 -18.56
CA GLU A 304 -26.04 3.76 -18.72
C GLU A 304 -24.85 4.15 -19.61
N LYS A 305 -23.75 3.39 -19.52
CA LYS A 305 -22.55 3.65 -20.33
C LYS A 305 -22.80 3.44 -21.82
N HIS A 306 -23.69 2.53 -22.19
CA HIS A 306 -23.96 2.18 -23.59
C HIS A 306 -25.28 2.79 -24.10
N HIS A 307 -26.18 3.19 -23.20
CA HIS A 307 -27.46 3.83 -23.47
C HIS A 307 -27.62 5.06 -22.57
N PRO A 308 -26.94 6.19 -22.87
CA PRO A 308 -27.01 7.39 -22.05
C PRO A 308 -28.44 7.90 -21.93
N GLY A 309 -28.86 8.23 -20.70
CA GLY A 309 -30.23 8.69 -20.41
C GLY A 309 -31.25 7.58 -20.18
N ILE A 310 -30.85 6.31 -20.19
CA ILE A 310 -31.74 5.21 -19.79
C ILE A 310 -32.22 5.39 -18.34
N ASP A 311 -33.53 5.25 -18.12
CA ASP A 311 -34.19 5.47 -16.83
C ASP A 311 -35.25 4.40 -16.49
N SER A 312 -35.41 3.40 -17.35
CA SER A 312 -36.46 2.37 -17.23
C SER A 312 -35.88 0.95 -17.15
N LEU A 313 -36.49 0.10 -16.32
CA LEU A 313 -36.22 -1.33 -16.24
C LEU A 313 -36.88 -2.13 -17.39
N ARG A 314 -37.74 -1.52 -18.19
CA ARG A 314 -38.33 -2.17 -19.36
C ARG A 314 -37.38 -2.07 -20.55
N LEU A 315 -36.46 -3.02 -20.64
CA LEU A 315 -35.43 -3.07 -21.67
C LEU A 315 -35.95 -3.70 -22.97
N ASP A 316 -35.51 -3.18 -24.12
CA ASP A 316 -35.75 -3.80 -25.43
C ASP A 316 -34.82 -5.01 -25.66
N ALA A 317 -35.17 -5.83 -26.66
CA ALA A 317 -34.47 -7.08 -26.92
C ALA A 317 -32.99 -6.91 -27.33
N ASP A 318 -32.66 -5.82 -28.02
CA ASP A 318 -31.31 -5.55 -28.53
C ASP A 318 -30.41 -5.09 -27.37
N THR A 319 -30.90 -4.17 -26.54
CA THR A 319 -30.24 -3.74 -25.31
C THR A 319 -29.94 -4.92 -24.38
N VAL A 320 -30.92 -5.81 -24.19
CA VAL A 320 -30.76 -7.02 -23.36
C VAL A 320 -29.72 -7.97 -23.93
N THR A 321 -29.74 -8.19 -25.25
CA THR A 321 -28.79 -9.10 -25.91
C THR A 321 -27.37 -8.56 -25.83
N ALA A 322 -27.17 -7.28 -26.16
CA ALA A 322 -25.88 -6.62 -26.09
C ALA A 322 -25.33 -6.61 -24.64
N TRP A 323 -26.16 -6.31 -23.65
CA TRP A 323 -25.75 -6.36 -22.24
C TRP A 323 -25.30 -7.76 -21.80
N ARG A 324 -26.07 -8.80 -22.16
CA ARG A 324 -25.72 -10.20 -21.81
C ARG A 324 -24.38 -10.63 -22.40
N GLU A 325 -24.09 -10.25 -23.64
CA GLU A 325 -22.80 -10.53 -24.28
C GLU A 325 -21.64 -9.83 -23.55
N ARG A 326 -21.83 -8.58 -23.12
CA ARG A 326 -20.82 -7.84 -22.34
C ARG A 326 -20.55 -8.49 -21.00
N VAL A 327 -21.60 -8.89 -20.25
CA VAL A 327 -21.46 -9.53 -18.94
C VAL A 327 -20.68 -10.85 -19.01
N ARG A 328 -20.83 -11.62 -20.11
CA ARG A 328 -20.11 -12.88 -20.33
C ARG A 328 -18.60 -12.71 -20.46
N MET A 329 -18.10 -11.49 -20.65
CA MET A 329 -16.67 -11.19 -20.77
C MET A 329 -16.19 -10.26 -19.64
N VAL A 330 -14.95 -10.49 -19.18
CA VAL A 330 -14.23 -9.53 -18.34
C VAL A 330 -13.52 -8.56 -19.28
N ARG A 331 -13.77 -7.26 -19.12
CA ARG A 331 -13.19 -6.18 -19.92
C ARG A 331 -12.14 -5.41 -19.14
N ASP A 332 -11.13 -4.89 -19.83
CA ASP A 332 -10.11 -4.02 -19.24
C ASP A 332 -10.65 -2.60 -18.98
N ARG A 333 -9.81 -1.72 -18.44
CA ARG A 333 -10.14 -0.31 -18.19
C ARG A 333 -10.48 0.49 -19.46
N HIS A 334 -10.10 -0.02 -20.64
CA HIS A 334 -10.33 0.58 -21.95
C HIS A 334 -11.54 -0.05 -22.67
N GLY A 335 -12.23 -1.02 -22.04
CA GLY A 335 -13.41 -1.69 -22.60
C GLY A 335 -13.11 -2.93 -23.44
N THR A 336 -11.84 -3.33 -23.57
CA THR A 336 -11.40 -4.47 -24.39
C THR A 336 -11.67 -5.79 -23.67
N PRO A 337 -12.30 -6.79 -24.32
CA PRO A 337 -12.52 -8.10 -23.70
C PRO A 337 -11.19 -8.84 -23.48
N ILE A 338 -10.89 -9.18 -22.23
CA ILE A 338 -9.66 -9.90 -21.84
C ILE A 338 -9.92 -11.41 -21.80
N ARG A 339 -10.99 -11.84 -21.13
CA ARG A 339 -11.28 -13.26 -20.90
C ARG A 339 -12.76 -13.52 -20.60
N PRO A 340 -13.27 -14.75 -20.81
CA PRO A 340 -14.61 -15.12 -20.38
C PRO A 340 -14.81 -14.97 -18.86
N ARG A 341 -16.00 -14.51 -18.45
CA ARG A 341 -16.38 -14.36 -17.04
C ARG A 341 -16.87 -15.68 -16.47
N VAL A 342 -16.14 -16.20 -15.48
CA VAL A 342 -16.46 -17.48 -14.82
C VAL A 342 -17.79 -17.45 -14.05
N ASN A 343 -18.15 -16.30 -13.48
CA ASN A 343 -19.35 -16.11 -12.66
C ASN A 343 -20.49 -15.37 -13.38
N ALA A 344 -20.56 -15.43 -14.71
CA ALA A 344 -21.63 -14.77 -15.47
C ALA A 344 -23.04 -15.24 -15.05
N HIS A 345 -23.19 -16.54 -14.78
CA HIS A 345 -24.44 -17.11 -14.26
C HIS A 345 -24.90 -16.45 -12.95
N THR A 346 -23.98 -16.15 -12.02
CA THR A 346 -24.29 -15.47 -10.76
C THR A 346 -24.82 -14.06 -11.01
N VAL A 347 -24.26 -13.34 -11.99
CA VAL A 347 -24.76 -12.03 -12.39
C VAL A 347 -26.20 -12.12 -12.92
N PHE A 348 -26.45 -13.10 -13.80
CA PHE A 348 -27.78 -13.34 -14.35
C PHE A 348 -28.79 -13.76 -13.27
N SER A 349 -28.40 -14.63 -12.33
CA SER A 349 -29.24 -14.99 -11.19
C SER A 349 -29.63 -13.79 -10.35
N TRP A 350 -28.69 -12.91 -10.00
CA TRP A 350 -29.00 -11.71 -9.20
C TRP A 350 -29.94 -10.75 -9.91
N VAL A 351 -29.72 -10.49 -11.20
CA VAL A 351 -30.63 -9.64 -11.97
C VAL A 351 -32.01 -10.28 -12.09
N ARG A 352 -32.08 -11.60 -12.31
CA ARG A 352 -33.37 -12.31 -12.37
C ARG A 352 -34.13 -12.23 -11.06
N THR A 353 -33.45 -12.49 -9.94
CA THR A 353 -34.03 -12.40 -8.61
C THR A 353 -34.50 -10.97 -8.30
N PHE A 354 -33.71 -9.95 -8.65
CA PHE A 354 -34.12 -8.56 -8.51
C PHE A 354 -35.46 -8.25 -9.21
N TYR A 355 -35.61 -8.62 -10.50
CA TYR A 355 -36.87 -8.40 -11.22
C TYR A 355 -38.05 -9.19 -10.64
N GLN A 356 -37.81 -10.40 -10.15
CA GLN A 356 -38.84 -11.24 -9.53
C GLN A 356 -39.26 -10.71 -8.16
N ASP A 357 -38.31 -10.24 -7.35
CA ASP A 357 -38.55 -9.63 -6.05
C ASP A 357 -39.41 -8.37 -6.23
N LEU A 358 -39.07 -7.49 -7.19
CA LEU A 358 -39.89 -6.31 -7.51
C LEU A 358 -41.33 -6.68 -7.89
N ALA A 359 -41.51 -7.70 -8.75
CA ALA A 359 -42.83 -8.16 -9.16
C ALA A 359 -43.64 -8.75 -7.98
N ARG A 360 -42.96 -9.45 -7.06
CA ARG A 360 -43.58 -10.04 -5.88
C ARG A 360 -43.96 -8.97 -4.85
N TRP A 361 -43.02 -8.10 -4.49
CA TRP A 361 -43.23 -7.05 -3.49
C TRP A 361 -44.23 -5.98 -3.95
N ALA A 362 -44.40 -5.79 -5.26
CA ALA A 362 -45.45 -4.92 -5.79
C ALA A 362 -46.87 -5.40 -5.46
N ALA A 363 -47.07 -6.68 -5.10
CA ALA A 363 -48.37 -7.16 -4.62
C ALA A 363 -48.66 -6.66 -3.18
N ASP A 364 -47.63 -6.57 -2.35
CA ASP A 364 -47.73 -6.17 -0.94
C ASP A 364 -47.64 -4.65 -0.75
N GLU A 365 -46.74 -3.98 -1.49
CA GLU A 365 -46.54 -2.52 -1.49
C GLU A 365 -46.57 -1.94 -2.94
N PRO A 366 -47.77 -1.78 -3.53
CA PRO A 366 -47.90 -1.38 -4.94
C PRO A 366 -47.38 0.02 -5.26
N THR A 367 -47.49 0.97 -4.32
CA THR A 367 -47.06 2.35 -4.54
C THR A 367 -45.53 2.49 -4.58
N ARG A 368 -44.81 1.63 -3.86
CA ARG A 368 -43.35 1.65 -3.78
C ARG A 368 -42.70 0.84 -4.90
N TRP A 369 -43.14 -0.41 -5.12
CA TRP A 369 -42.50 -1.33 -6.07
C TRP A 369 -43.22 -1.43 -7.42
N GLY A 370 -44.54 -1.15 -7.46
CA GLY A 370 -45.37 -1.27 -8.65
C GLY A 370 -44.86 -0.52 -9.89
N PRO A 371 -44.39 0.74 -9.77
CA PRO A 371 -43.83 1.49 -10.91
C PRO A 371 -42.61 0.82 -11.56
N TRP A 372 -41.92 -0.05 -10.84
CA TRP A 372 -40.67 -0.67 -11.27
C TRP A 372 -40.84 -2.07 -11.85
N VAL A 373 -42.07 -2.61 -11.87
CA VAL A 373 -42.34 -3.95 -12.40
C VAL A 373 -42.14 -3.97 -13.91
N ALA A 374 -41.22 -4.82 -14.37
CA ALA A 374 -40.84 -4.93 -15.78
C ALA A 374 -40.56 -6.40 -16.18
N PRO A 375 -40.61 -6.74 -17.48
CA PRO A 375 -40.22 -8.05 -17.97
C PRO A 375 -38.74 -8.34 -17.66
N CYS A 376 -38.46 -9.51 -17.10
CA CYS A 376 -37.10 -9.89 -16.72
C CYS A 376 -36.21 -10.11 -17.96
N PRO A 377 -35.03 -9.45 -18.06
CA PRO A 377 -34.12 -9.58 -19.19
C PRO A 377 -33.36 -10.92 -19.21
N VAL A 378 -33.49 -11.73 -18.16
CA VAL A 378 -32.77 -13.00 -17.97
C VAL A 378 -33.74 -14.18 -18.01
N ARG A 379 -33.51 -15.12 -18.92
CA ARG A 379 -34.29 -16.36 -19.01
C ARG A 379 -33.79 -17.39 -18.01
N ASP A 380 -34.62 -18.39 -17.70
CA ASP A 380 -34.25 -19.46 -16.77
C ASP A 380 -33.00 -20.24 -17.22
N SER A 381 -32.93 -20.52 -18.53
CA SER A 381 -31.79 -21.16 -19.19
C SER A 381 -30.47 -20.39 -19.05
N ASP A 382 -30.53 -19.06 -18.85
CA ASP A 382 -29.33 -18.22 -18.68
C ASP A 382 -28.71 -18.36 -17.28
N THR A 383 -29.46 -18.93 -16.32
CA THR A 383 -29.01 -19.14 -14.94
C THR A 383 -28.51 -20.56 -14.66
N ASP A 384 -28.72 -21.50 -15.59
CA ASP A 384 -28.30 -22.89 -15.43
C ASP A 384 -26.76 -23.03 -15.46
N HIS A 385 -26.20 -23.45 -14.32
CA HIS A 385 -24.77 -23.72 -14.14
C HIS A 385 -24.47 -25.20 -13.81
N SER A 386 -25.45 -26.09 -13.94
CA SER A 386 -25.31 -27.52 -13.63
C SER A 386 -24.15 -28.17 -14.41
N LYS A 387 -24.08 -27.91 -15.71
CA LYS A 387 -23.03 -28.44 -16.61
C LYS A 387 -21.63 -27.97 -16.24
N ASN A 388 -21.48 -26.69 -15.87
CA ASN A 388 -20.19 -26.14 -15.47
C ASN A 388 -19.73 -26.66 -14.11
N ARG A 389 -20.67 -26.84 -13.16
CA ARG A 389 -20.38 -27.47 -11.86
C ARG A 389 -19.93 -28.92 -12.05
N ALA A 390 -20.62 -29.69 -12.88
CA ALA A 390 -20.25 -31.07 -13.21
C ALA A 390 -18.86 -31.16 -13.87
N ARG A 391 -18.55 -30.26 -14.83
CA ARG A 391 -17.22 -30.20 -15.46
C ARG A 391 -16.10 -29.85 -14.48
N ARG A 392 -16.31 -28.88 -13.57
CA ARG A 392 -15.31 -28.53 -12.55
C ARG A 392 -15.07 -29.70 -11.60
N LYS A 393 -16.13 -30.36 -11.14
CA LYS A 393 -16.00 -31.56 -10.29
C LYS A 393 -15.24 -32.67 -11.02
N ALA A 394 -15.59 -32.97 -12.28
CA ALA A 394 -14.89 -33.98 -13.07
C ALA A 394 -13.40 -33.63 -13.26
N ALA A 395 -13.06 -32.37 -13.51
CA ALA A 395 -11.67 -31.93 -13.64
C ALA A 395 -10.90 -32.03 -12.31
N MET A 396 -11.52 -31.68 -11.18
CA MET A 396 -10.94 -31.86 -9.85
C MET A 396 -10.72 -33.33 -9.53
N ASP A 397 -11.74 -34.18 -9.74
CA ASP A 397 -11.66 -35.62 -9.53
C ASP A 397 -10.57 -36.26 -10.41
N GLN A 398 -10.45 -35.82 -11.67
CA GLN A 398 -9.39 -36.26 -12.58
C GLN A 398 -8.01 -35.84 -12.09
N ARG A 399 -7.85 -34.59 -11.67
CA ARG A 399 -6.58 -34.08 -11.12
C ARG A 399 -6.17 -34.86 -9.87
N THR A 400 -7.12 -35.14 -8.97
CA THR A 400 -6.88 -35.98 -7.79
C THR A 400 -6.45 -37.38 -8.20
N ARG A 401 -7.16 -38.04 -9.14
CA ARG A 401 -6.78 -39.38 -9.63
C ARG A 401 -5.38 -39.41 -10.25
N THR A 402 -4.98 -38.36 -10.97
CA THR A 402 -3.66 -38.27 -11.59
C THR A 402 -2.55 -37.98 -10.57
N LEU A 403 -2.79 -37.11 -9.58
CA LEU A 403 -1.75 -36.66 -8.65
C LEU A 403 -1.62 -37.53 -7.39
N LEU A 404 -2.70 -38.19 -6.95
CA LEU A 404 -2.69 -39.00 -5.73
C LEU A 404 -1.64 -40.13 -5.75
N PRO A 405 -1.43 -40.86 -6.87
CA PRO A 405 -0.36 -41.87 -6.93
C PRO A 405 1.06 -41.28 -6.87
N ALA A 406 1.24 -40.03 -7.28
CA ALA A 406 2.53 -39.34 -7.25
C ALA A 406 2.83 -38.68 -5.90
N LEU A 407 1.83 -38.55 -5.03
CA LEU A 407 1.96 -37.88 -3.74
C LEU A 407 3.05 -38.49 -2.84
N PRO A 408 3.18 -39.83 -2.68
CA PRO A 408 4.26 -40.40 -1.86
C PRO A 408 5.66 -40.08 -2.39
N ALA A 409 5.83 -40.03 -3.72
CA ALA A 409 7.09 -39.68 -4.34
C ALA A 409 7.43 -38.19 -4.14
N LEU A 410 6.43 -37.31 -4.23
CA LEU A 410 6.58 -35.88 -3.96
C LEU A 410 6.94 -35.62 -2.48
N VAL A 411 6.24 -36.28 -1.54
CA VAL A 411 6.56 -36.19 -0.11
C VAL A 411 7.99 -36.63 0.15
N LYS A 412 8.40 -37.80 -0.39
CA LYS A 412 9.78 -38.30 -0.24
C LYS A 412 10.83 -37.35 -0.84
N ALA A 413 10.52 -36.72 -1.98
CA ALA A 413 11.42 -35.75 -2.60
C ALA A 413 11.58 -34.48 -1.76
N VAL A 414 10.48 -33.96 -1.20
CA VAL A 414 10.50 -32.78 -0.32
C VAL A 414 11.22 -33.09 1.00
N GLU A 415 10.95 -34.25 1.61
CA GLU A 415 11.66 -34.69 2.83
C GLU A 415 13.17 -34.83 2.61
N HIS A 416 13.58 -35.37 1.46
CA HIS A 416 14.99 -35.46 1.08
C HIS A 416 15.60 -34.07 0.90
N GLN A 417 14.91 -33.18 0.17
CA GLN A 417 15.36 -31.80 -0.05
C GLN A 417 15.51 -31.03 1.27
N LEU A 418 14.58 -31.21 2.21
CA LEU A 418 14.67 -30.61 3.54
C LEU A 418 15.88 -31.13 4.32
N LYS A 419 16.09 -32.45 4.32
CA LYS A 419 17.23 -33.08 5.01
C LYS A 419 18.57 -32.61 4.45
N ASP A 420 18.67 -32.47 3.13
CA ASP A 420 19.87 -31.98 2.46
C ASP A 420 20.13 -30.52 2.78
N ALA A 421 19.09 -29.68 2.77
CA ALA A 421 19.20 -28.27 3.13
C ALA A 421 19.61 -28.07 4.61
N GLN A 422 19.03 -28.85 5.52
CA GLN A 422 19.37 -28.83 6.95
C GLN A 422 20.83 -29.25 7.19
N THR A 423 21.26 -30.32 6.52
CA THR A 423 22.62 -30.82 6.62
C THR A 423 23.61 -29.81 6.03
N CYS A 424 23.32 -29.25 4.86
CA CYS A 424 24.12 -28.20 4.23
C CYS A 424 24.25 -26.95 5.12
N LEU A 425 23.16 -26.53 5.77
CA LEU A 425 23.17 -25.41 6.71
C LEU A 425 24.01 -25.72 7.95
N ALA A 426 23.87 -26.92 8.54
CA ALA A 426 24.64 -27.35 9.70
C ALA A 426 26.15 -27.38 9.40
N THR A 427 26.56 -28.02 8.31
CA THR A 427 27.96 -28.05 7.86
C THR A 427 28.49 -26.64 7.59
N GLY A 428 27.69 -25.78 6.97
CA GLY A 428 28.05 -24.38 6.75
C GLY A 428 28.19 -23.57 8.06
N ARG A 429 27.45 -23.90 9.13
CA ARG A 429 27.60 -23.26 10.45
C ARG A 429 28.89 -23.66 11.15
N GLU A 430 29.26 -24.93 11.05
CA GLU A 430 30.47 -25.48 11.69
C GLU A 430 31.75 -25.11 10.93
N THR A 431 31.64 -24.81 9.63
CA THR A 431 32.78 -24.43 8.80
C THR A 431 33.26 -23.00 9.10
N PRO A 432 34.56 -22.78 9.37
CA PRO A 432 35.12 -21.44 9.55
C PRO A 432 34.93 -20.54 8.33
N ALA A 433 34.84 -19.23 8.56
CA ALA A 433 34.74 -18.26 7.47
C ALA A 433 35.99 -18.31 6.57
N GLY A 434 35.77 -18.38 5.27
CA GLY A 434 36.82 -18.51 4.25
C GLY A 434 37.23 -19.94 3.93
N ALA A 435 36.72 -20.95 4.66
CA ALA A 435 37.03 -22.35 4.38
C ALA A 435 36.00 -22.98 3.41
N PRO A 436 36.45 -23.87 2.50
CA PRO A 436 35.56 -24.66 1.66
C PRO A 436 34.91 -25.78 2.47
N PHE A 437 33.68 -26.16 2.10
CA PHE A 437 33.00 -27.35 2.61
C PHE A 437 32.16 -27.99 1.51
N THR A 438 31.90 -29.29 1.66
CA THR A 438 31.15 -30.08 0.69
C THR A 438 29.72 -30.29 1.19
N THR A 439 28.75 -30.07 0.31
CA THR A 439 27.33 -30.31 0.57
C THR A 439 26.99 -31.80 0.44
N PRO A 440 25.83 -32.27 0.97
CA PRO A 440 25.37 -33.65 0.78
C PRO A 440 25.23 -34.07 -0.69
N SER A 441 24.96 -33.12 -1.58
CA SER A 441 24.88 -33.30 -3.04
C SER A 441 26.25 -33.35 -3.73
N GLY A 442 27.35 -33.23 -2.99
CA GLY A 442 28.72 -33.27 -3.51
C GLY A 442 29.23 -31.93 -4.06
N GLU A 443 28.48 -30.84 -3.90
CA GLU A 443 28.91 -29.51 -4.33
C GLU A 443 29.90 -28.91 -3.32
N ASN A 444 31.01 -28.33 -3.80
CA ASN A 444 31.96 -27.60 -2.95
C ASN A 444 31.56 -26.13 -2.88
N LEU A 445 31.30 -25.64 -1.68
CA LEU A 445 30.95 -24.24 -1.42
C LEU A 445 31.99 -23.57 -0.53
N LEU A 446 32.22 -22.27 -0.73
CA LEU A 446 33.14 -21.49 0.08
C LEU A 446 32.37 -20.70 1.14
N ARG A 447 32.63 -20.96 2.43
CA ARG A 447 31.94 -20.26 3.53
C ARG A 447 32.36 -18.80 3.59
N ARG A 448 31.41 -17.87 3.64
CA ARG A 448 31.70 -16.43 3.69
C ARG A 448 31.68 -15.86 5.11
N ALA A 449 32.62 -14.97 5.41
CA ALA A 449 32.59 -14.14 6.60
C ALA A 449 31.39 -13.17 6.55
N GLY A 450 30.60 -13.12 7.62
CA GLY A 450 29.47 -12.21 7.74
C GLY A 450 29.15 -11.92 9.21
N VAL A 451 28.66 -10.70 9.48
CA VAL A 451 28.29 -10.20 10.82
C VAL A 451 26.83 -10.54 11.18
N SER A 452 26.13 -11.28 10.32
CA SER A 452 24.71 -11.66 10.45
C SER A 452 24.60 -13.10 10.96
N SER A 453 23.51 -13.42 11.65
CA SER A 453 23.13 -14.80 12.02
C SER A 453 22.87 -15.76 10.83
N ARG A 454 23.03 -15.28 9.60
CA ARG A 454 22.78 -16.03 8.36
C ARG A 454 24.04 -16.67 7.84
N VAL A 455 23.88 -17.84 7.23
CA VAL A 455 24.97 -18.64 6.69
C VAL A 455 25.01 -18.47 5.18
N TYR A 456 25.99 -17.70 4.71
CA TYR A 456 26.26 -17.50 3.29
C TYR A 456 27.41 -18.37 2.81
N ALA A 457 27.25 -18.93 1.63
CA ALA A 457 28.31 -19.63 0.91
C ALA A 457 28.35 -19.17 -0.55
N ASP A 458 29.54 -19.04 -1.11
CA ASP A 458 29.75 -18.74 -2.52
C ASP A 458 30.07 -20.06 -3.25
N ASP A 459 29.38 -20.32 -4.36
CA ASP A 459 29.66 -21.46 -5.24
C ASP A 459 30.82 -21.09 -6.18
N PRO A 460 31.99 -21.74 -6.08
CA PRO A 460 33.14 -21.45 -6.93
C PRO A 460 32.92 -21.83 -8.40
N ALA A 461 32.05 -22.81 -8.69
CA ALA A 461 31.78 -23.28 -10.04
C ALA A 461 30.86 -22.33 -10.81
N THR A 462 29.86 -21.75 -10.12
CA THR A 462 28.86 -20.88 -10.77
C THR A 462 29.02 -19.40 -10.44
N GLY A 463 29.88 -19.05 -9.47
CA GLY A 463 30.04 -17.69 -8.95
C GLY A 463 28.80 -17.16 -8.21
N ARG A 464 27.80 -18.00 -7.95
CA ARG A 464 26.55 -17.60 -7.31
C ARG A 464 26.68 -17.64 -5.80
N ARG A 465 26.11 -16.62 -5.15
CA ARG A 465 25.94 -16.61 -3.69
C ARG A 465 24.69 -17.40 -3.32
N ARG A 466 24.84 -18.26 -2.32
CA ARG A 466 23.77 -19.03 -1.68
C ARG A 466 23.57 -18.53 -0.24
N ASP A 467 22.30 -18.36 0.13
CA ASP A 467 21.89 -18.07 1.52
C ASP A 467 21.30 -19.35 2.07
N LEU A 468 22.12 -20.15 2.75
CA LEU A 468 21.75 -21.48 3.21
C LEU A 468 20.67 -21.46 4.28
N THR A 469 20.54 -20.34 5.00
CA THR A 469 19.47 -20.14 5.97
C THR A 469 18.12 -19.98 5.26
N VAL A 470 18.09 -19.20 4.17
CA VAL A 470 16.88 -19.03 3.35
C VAL A 470 16.56 -20.28 2.52
N GLU A 471 17.57 -21.04 2.09
CA GLU A 471 17.35 -22.30 1.36
C GLU A 471 16.70 -23.37 2.24
N GLU A 472 17.08 -23.47 3.52
CA GLU A 472 16.42 -24.36 4.48
C GLU A 472 15.00 -23.89 4.80
N GLU A 473 14.80 -22.59 5.05
CA GLU A 473 13.46 -21.99 5.25
C GLU A 473 12.51 -22.21 4.06
N ARG A 474 13.05 -22.37 2.84
CA ARG A 474 12.27 -22.60 1.60
C ARG A 474 12.11 -24.08 1.25
N ALA A 475 12.81 -24.98 1.92
CA ALA A 475 12.66 -26.41 1.73
C ALA A 475 11.39 -26.95 2.40
N PHE A 476 10.72 -26.10 3.20
CA PHE A 476 9.37 -26.25 3.73
C PHE A 476 8.46 -25.14 3.16
#